data_AF-A0A6V7Y0R5-F1
#
_entry.id   AF-A0A6V7Y0R5-F1
#
_cell.length_a   1.000
_cell.length_b   1.000
_cell.length_c   1.000
_cell.angle_alpha   90.00
_cell.angle_beta   90.00
_cell.angle_gamma   90.00
#
_symmetry.space_group_name_H-M   'P 1'
#
loop_
_entity.id
_entity.type
_entity.pdbx_description
1 polymer ?
#
loop_
_entity_poly.entity_id
_entity_poly.type
_entity_poly.pdbx_seq_one_letter_code
_entity_poly.pdbx_strand_id
1 'polypeptide(L)'
;MKSKTIYLLIICASFMVTIIETTMCSNNPIVYKNLKVPSTIDLVKVGFGRGFLPDKYIEINGVVLERTIKFDVFLMGDGELFNTANIPFAFSSYHYTAPPGPRIELNNMTKLNDITNLRQWGRAERYRLPFKEGQPFILELVAAPHNTIIIYANDRRFATFSREDLSNISQLYIRGLHTIKINSLILCTKILPTTTPAKPPFLCPEPIGLYNLVRV
;
A
#
# COMPACT_ATOMS: atom_id res chain seq x y z
N MET A 1 -35.92 -34.12 21.74
CA MET A 1 -35.28 -34.72 20.55
C MET A 1 -36.29 -34.73 19.40
N LYS A 2 -36.18 -33.81 18.45
CA LYS A 2 -36.87 -33.88 17.15
C LYS A 2 -35.93 -33.35 16.08
N SER A 3 -35.52 -34.25 15.20
CA SER A 3 -34.69 -34.03 14.02
C SER A 3 -35.39 -33.08 13.04
N LYS A 4 -34.67 -32.09 12.52
CA LYS A 4 -35.11 -31.26 11.39
C LYS A 4 -34.40 -31.74 10.13
N THR A 5 -35.17 -32.29 9.20
CA THR A 5 -34.76 -32.61 7.83
C THR A 5 -34.50 -31.31 7.07
N ILE A 6 -33.30 -31.17 6.47
CA ILE A 6 -32.94 -30.08 5.56
C ILE A 6 -32.94 -30.66 4.13
N TYR A 7 -33.65 -29.98 3.22
CA TYR A 7 -33.65 -30.31 1.79
C TYR A 7 -32.30 -29.91 1.17
N LEU A 8 -31.58 -30.88 0.60
CA LEU A 8 -30.36 -30.66 -0.15
C LEU A 8 -30.73 -30.28 -1.59
N LEU A 9 -30.76 -28.98 -1.88
CA LEU A 9 -30.72 -28.50 -3.26
C LEU A 9 -29.26 -28.58 -3.70
N ILE A 10 -28.90 -29.62 -4.48
CA ILE A 10 -27.57 -29.72 -5.08
C ILE A 10 -27.52 -28.70 -6.22
N ILE A 11 -27.11 -27.48 -5.90
CA ILE A 11 -26.53 -26.57 -6.88
C ILE A 11 -25.03 -26.84 -6.85
N CYS A 12 -24.47 -27.30 -7.97
CA CYS A 12 -23.03 -27.38 -8.17
C CYS A 12 -22.42 -25.97 -8.08
N ALA A 13 -22.03 -25.58 -6.87
CA ALA A 13 -21.12 -24.46 -6.64
C ALA A 13 -20.07 -24.96 -5.66
N SER A 14 -18.93 -25.38 -6.21
CA SER A 14 -17.70 -25.65 -5.45
C SER A 14 -17.24 -24.36 -4.78
N PHE A 15 -17.76 -24.05 -3.60
CA PHE A 15 -17.18 -23.03 -2.73
C PHE A 15 -15.96 -23.63 -2.05
N MET A 16 -14.80 -23.52 -2.72
CA MET A 16 -13.53 -23.61 -2.01
C MET A 16 -13.42 -22.37 -1.11
N VAL A 17 -13.54 -22.59 0.19
CA VAL A 17 -13.08 -21.62 1.18
C VAL A 17 -11.56 -21.68 1.19
N THR A 18 -10.94 -20.89 0.34
CA THR A 18 -9.49 -20.70 0.37
C THR A 18 -9.16 -19.73 1.49
N ILE A 19 -8.69 -20.26 2.63
CA ILE A 19 -8.00 -19.46 3.63
C ILE A 19 -6.66 -19.09 3.00
N ILE A 20 -6.60 -17.93 2.33
CA ILE A 20 -5.33 -17.35 1.90
C ILE A 20 -4.70 -16.79 3.18
N GLU A 21 -3.80 -17.55 3.80
CA GLU A 21 -2.80 -16.95 4.66
C GLU A 21 -2.04 -15.94 3.80
N THR A 22 -2.41 -14.66 3.95
CA THR A 22 -1.72 -13.57 3.27
C THR A 22 -0.38 -13.37 3.96
N THR A 23 0.61 -14.20 3.63
CA THR A 23 2.01 -13.76 3.74
C THR A 23 2.13 -12.53 2.84
N MET A 24 2.08 -11.35 3.47
CA MET A 24 2.08 -10.04 2.79
C MET A 24 3.39 -9.78 2.03
N CYS A 25 4.40 -10.63 2.21
CA CYS A 25 5.74 -10.49 1.65
C CYS A 25 6.15 -11.78 0.94
N SER A 26 6.92 -11.65 -0.16
CA SER A 26 7.62 -12.80 -0.74
C SER A 26 8.61 -13.40 0.27
N ASN A 27 9.08 -14.61 -0.04
CA ASN A 27 10.01 -15.35 0.81
C ASN A 27 11.34 -14.61 1.08
N ASN A 28 11.67 -13.57 0.31
CA ASN A 28 12.93 -12.82 0.42
C ASN A 28 12.68 -11.31 0.57
N PRO A 29 12.16 -10.83 1.72
CA PRO A 29 12.01 -9.41 1.97
C PRO A 29 13.38 -8.74 2.14
N ILE A 30 13.49 -7.47 1.73
CA ILE A 30 14.65 -6.64 2.03
C ILE A 30 14.42 -6.01 3.39
N VAL A 31 15.30 -6.29 4.34
CA VAL A 31 15.12 -5.88 5.74
C VAL A 31 16.29 -5.02 6.20
N TYR A 32 15.97 -3.82 6.68
CA TYR A 32 16.90 -2.97 7.43
C TYR A 32 16.56 -3.02 8.90
N LYS A 33 17.57 -3.29 9.74
CA LYS A 33 17.44 -3.22 11.20
C LYS A 33 18.12 -1.96 11.72
N ASN A 34 17.49 -1.29 12.68
CA ASN A 34 18.00 -0.07 13.32
C ASN A 34 18.39 1.00 12.30
N LEU A 35 17.49 1.28 11.34
CA LEU A 35 17.75 2.24 10.27
C LEU A 35 17.98 3.63 10.87
N LYS A 36 19.10 4.26 10.50
CA LYS A 36 19.44 5.63 10.92
C LYS A 36 18.46 6.63 10.29
N VAL A 37 18.14 7.72 10.97
CA VAL A 37 17.26 8.77 10.44
C VAL A 37 17.99 10.12 10.53
N PRO A 38 18.01 10.95 9.46
CA PRO A 38 17.37 10.73 8.16
C PRO A 38 18.05 9.62 7.35
N SER A 39 17.30 9.03 6.42
CA SER A 39 17.80 8.03 5.47
C SER A 39 17.17 8.19 4.10
N THR A 40 17.97 7.97 3.06
CA THR A 40 17.53 7.80 1.68
C THR A 40 17.89 6.38 1.25
N ILE A 41 16.92 5.66 0.71
CA ILE A 41 17.08 4.30 0.21
C ILE A 41 16.78 4.30 -1.28
N ASP A 42 17.78 3.93 -2.07
CA ASP A 42 17.62 3.66 -3.50
C ASP A 42 16.94 2.30 -3.67
N LEU A 43 15.65 2.34 -3.98
CA LEU A 43 14.78 1.16 -4.09
C LEU A 43 15.18 0.25 -5.27
N VAL A 44 15.75 0.84 -6.33
CA VAL A 44 16.21 0.09 -7.49
C VAL A 44 17.47 -0.69 -7.13
N LYS A 45 18.46 -0.01 -6.53
CA LYS A 45 19.75 -0.62 -6.16
C LYS A 45 19.62 -1.76 -5.16
N VAL A 46 18.63 -1.69 -4.27
CA VAL A 46 18.44 -2.70 -3.21
C VAL A 46 17.57 -3.87 -3.68
N GLY A 47 17.06 -3.84 -4.91
CA GLY A 47 16.27 -4.92 -5.52
C GLY A 47 14.77 -4.85 -5.26
N PHE A 48 14.27 -3.77 -4.63
CA PHE A 48 12.82 -3.54 -4.50
C PHE A 48 12.18 -3.22 -5.86
N GLY A 49 12.95 -2.58 -6.73
CA GLY A 49 12.57 -2.25 -8.09
C GLY A 49 12.05 -0.82 -8.24
N ARG A 50 11.80 -0.44 -9.49
CA ARG A 50 11.19 0.85 -9.83
C ARG A 50 9.67 0.76 -9.77
N GLY A 51 9.06 1.84 -9.31
CA GLY A 51 7.63 1.98 -9.15
C GLY A 51 7.11 1.41 -7.85
N PHE A 52 6.05 2.02 -7.32
CA PHE A 52 5.27 1.50 -6.21
C PHE A 52 3.95 0.95 -6.73
N LEU A 53 4.02 -0.22 -7.38
CA LEU A 53 2.96 -0.85 -8.18
C LEU A 53 2.28 -2.03 -7.44
N PRO A 54 1.15 -2.56 -7.93
CA PRO A 54 0.40 -3.65 -7.30
C PRO A 54 1.21 -4.94 -7.17
N ASP A 55 1.99 -5.02 -6.11
CA ASP A 55 2.87 -6.11 -5.65
C ASP A 55 3.77 -5.56 -4.52
N LYS A 56 3.99 -4.25 -4.50
CA LYS A 56 4.83 -3.58 -3.52
C LYS A 56 4.15 -3.38 -2.17
N TYR A 57 4.95 -3.57 -1.13
CA TYR A 57 4.60 -3.35 0.25
C TYR A 57 5.80 -2.79 1.00
N ILE A 58 5.58 -1.79 1.84
CA ILE A 58 6.58 -1.19 2.72
C ILE A 58 6.03 -1.18 4.14
N GLU A 59 6.81 -1.68 5.09
CA GLU A 59 6.49 -1.60 6.52
C GLU A 59 7.61 -0.86 7.26
N ILE A 60 7.21 0.10 8.07
CA ILE A 60 8.10 0.87 8.94
C ILE A 60 7.65 0.65 10.38
N ASN A 61 8.51 -0.02 11.14
CA ASN A 61 8.34 -0.21 12.58
C ASN A 61 9.32 0.68 13.32
N GLY A 62 8.82 1.45 14.28
CA GLY A 62 9.64 2.36 15.05
C GLY A 62 9.01 2.78 16.37
N VAL A 63 9.62 3.79 16.97
CA VAL A 63 9.15 4.46 18.17
C VAL A 63 9.11 5.95 17.88
N VAL A 64 7.99 6.60 18.20
CA VAL A 64 7.93 8.07 18.22
C VAL A 64 8.61 8.54 19.49
N LEU A 65 9.63 9.37 19.37
CA LEU A 65 10.36 9.90 20.51
C LEU A 65 9.56 11.01 21.20
N GLU A 66 9.87 11.27 22.46
CA GLU A 66 9.28 12.38 23.20
C GLU A 66 9.60 13.73 22.53
N ARG A 67 8.68 14.69 22.66
CA ARG A 67 8.83 16.05 22.10
C ARG A 67 8.98 16.04 20.58
N THR A 68 8.32 15.08 19.92
CA THR A 68 8.32 15.01 18.46
C THR A 68 7.56 16.20 17.91
N ILE A 69 8.17 16.89 16.95
CA ILE A 69 7.47 17.96 16.21
C ILE A 69 6.86 17.36 14.96
N LYS A 70 7.70 16.67 14.17
CA LYS A 70 7.32 16.13 12.88
C LYS A 70 8.26 15.01 12.43
N PHE A 71 7.72 13.99 11.77
CA PHE A 71 8.49 13.12 10.89
C PHE A 71 7.81 12.95 9.53
N ASP A 72 8.59 12.54 8.54
CA ASP A 72 8.21 12.48 7.14
C ASP A 72 8.65 11.16 6.51
N VAL A 73 7.76 10.57 5.71
CA VAL A 73 8.06 9.41 4.85
C VAL A 73 7.65 9.77 3.42
N PHE A 74 8.62 9.81 2.51
CA PHE A 74 8.42 10.19 1.13
C PHE A 74 8.78 9.05 0.19
N LEU A 75 7.91 8.80 -0.79
CA LEU A 75 8.26 8.04 -1.98
C LEU A 75 8.53 9.04 -3.09
N MET A 76 9.71 8.94 -3.69
CA MET A 76 10.20 9.93 -4.65
C MET A 76 10.79 9.26 -5.88
N GLY A 77 10.76 10.00 -7.00
CA GLY A 77 11.44 9.61 -8.23
C GLY A 77 12.93 9.93 -8.19
N ASP A 78 13.58 9.85 -9.34
CA ASP A 78 14.99 10.18 -9.48
C ASP A 78 15.25 11.67 -9.20
N GLY A 79 16.45 11.97 -8.70
CA GLY A 79 16.89 13.33 -8.37
C GLY A 79 17.08 13.56 -6.87
N GLU A 80 17.35 14.82 -6.54
CA GLU A 80 17.61 15.30 -5.19
C GLU A 80 16.31 15.80 -4.53
N LEU A 81 16.13 15.46 -3.26
CA LEU A 81 14.99 15.87 -2.46
C LEU A 81 14.82 17.39 -2.45
N PHE A 82 13.59 17.87 -2.63
CA PHE A 82 13.21 19.30 -2.70
C PHE A 82 13.81 20.12 -3.84
N ASN A 83 14.72 19.55 -4.61
CA ASN A 83 15.38 20.23 -5.72
C ASN A 83 14.88 19.67 -7.05
N THR A 84 15.33 18.47 -7.41
CA THR A 84 15.07 17.88 -8.74
C THR A 84 14.15 16.68 -8.71
N ALA A 85 13.82 16.10 -7.55
CA ALA A 85 12.93 14.94 -7.48
C ALA A 85 11.44 15.33 -7.43
N ASN A 86 10.59 14.58 -8.14
CA ASN A 86 9.17 14.50 -7.84
C ASN A 86 8.96 13.68 -6.56
N ILE A 87 7.97 14.04 -5.76
CA ILE A 87 7.50 13.27 -4.60
C ILE A 87 6.04 12.89 -4.85
N PRO A 88 5.75 11.77 -5.55
CA PRO A 88 4.39 11.31 -5.77
C PRO A 88 3.59 11.05 -4.49
N PHE A 89 4.29 10.69 -3.40
CA PHE A 89 3.66 10.45 -2.10
C PHE A 89 4.50 11.01 -0.96
N ALA A 90 3.87 11.84 -0.15
CA ALA A 90 4.41 12.37 1.09
C ALA A 90 3.47 12.10 2.25
N PHE A 91 3.95 11.33 3.23
CA PHE A 91 3.32 11.15 4.53
C PHE A 91 4.05 12.03 5.55
N SER A 92 3.36 13.01 6.11
CA SER A 92 3.90 13.91 7.13
C SER A 92 3.11 13.76 8.43
N SER A 93 3.78 13.31 9.49
CA SER A 93 3.20 13.22 10.84
C SER A 93 3.56 14.45 11.65
N TYR A 94 2.59 15.29 12.00
CA TYR A 94 2.77 16.46 12.86
C TYR A 94 2.26 16.16 14.27
N HIS A 95 3.12 16.34 15.27
CA HIS A 95 2.84 16.06 16.68
C HIS A 95 2.72 17.33 17.54
N TYR A 96 3.02 18.50 16.96
CA TYR A 96 2.94 19.77 17.67
C TYR A 96 1.51 20.10 18.14
N THR A 97 1.40 20.65 19.35
CA THR A 97 0.12 20.88 20.04
C THR A 97 -0.55 22.20 19.68
N ALA A 98 0.16 23.16 19.10
CA ALA A 98 -0.47 24.42 18.69
C ALA A 98 -1.29 24.25 17.40
N PRO A 99 -2.24 25.17 17.13
CA PRO A 99 -3.10 25.12 15.96
C PRO A 99 -2.31 24.92 14.65
N PRO A 100 -2.79 24.02 13.75
CA PRO A 100 -4.08 23.34 13.77
C PRO A 100 -4.10 22.03 14.60
N GLY A 101 -3.04 21.75 15.36
CA GLY A 101 -2.91 20.58 16.22
C GLY A 101 -2.28 19.36 15.55
N PRO A 102 -2.15 18.26 16.32
CA PRO A 102 -1.54 17.02 15.86
C PRO A 102 -2.35 16.34 14.76
N ARG A 103 -1.70 15.98 13.66
CA ARG A 103 -2.35 15.45 12.45
C ARG A 103 -1.38 14.69 11.55
N ILE A 104 -1.93 13.88 10.66
CA ILE A 104 -1.22 13.43 9.46
C ILE A 104 -1.60 14.35 8.29
N GLU A 105 -0.62 14.71 7.47
CA GLU A 105 -0.86 15.29 6.15
C GLU A 105 -0.34 14.34 5.07
N LEU A 106 -1.22 13.96 4.14
CA LEU A 106 -0.85 13.24 2.92
C LEU A 106 -0.81 14.23 1.77
N ASN A 107 0.27 14.20 0.99
CA ASN A 107 0.44 15.12 -0.13
C ASN A 107 1.32 14.54 -1.24
N ASN A 108 1.49 15.33 -2.29
CA ASN A 108 2.42 15.10 -3.39
C ASN A 108 3.17 16.41 -3.70
N MET A 109 4.32 16.31 -4.36
CA MET A 109 5.03 17.45 -4.91
C MET A 109 5.55 17.12 -6.30
N THR A 110 5.16 17.94 -7.26
CA THR A 110 5.46 17.70 -8.67
C THR A 110 6.10 18.92 -9.31
N LYS A 111 6.61 18.75 -10.54
CA LYS A 111 7.08 19.87 -11.36
C LYS A 111 5.88 20.77 -11.65
N LEU A 112 6.05 22.07 -11.44
CA LEU A 112 5.03 23.05 -11.80
C LEU A 112 4.79 23.06 -13.32
N ASN A 113 5.87 23.12 -14.08
CA ASN A 113 5.88 23.05 -15.55
C ASN A 113 7.28 22.78 -16.07
N ASP A 114 7.41 22.52 -17.36
CA ASP A 114 8.70 22.16 -17.95
C ASP A 114 9.74 23.27 -18.02
N ILE A 115 9.31 24.52 -17.86
CA ILE A 115 10.12 25.72 -18.08
C ILE A 115 10.84 26.14 -16.79
N THR A 116 10.14 26.12 -15.66
CA THR A 116 10.63 26.75 -14.42
C THR A 116 11.47 25.82 -13.56
N ASN A 117 11.38 24.49 -13.77
CA ASN A 117 11.92 23.46 -12.87
C ASN A 117 11.49 23.60 -11.40
N LEU A 118 10.53 24.48 -11.09
CA LEU A 118 10.03 24.68 -9.74
C LEU A 118 9.18 23.49 -9.32
N ARG A 119 9.31 23.10 -8.06
CA ARG A 119 8.50 22.06 -7.43
C ARG A 119 7.40 22.71 -6.60
N GLN A 120 6.18 22.19 -6.71
CA GLN A 120 5.03 22.68 -5.95
C GLN A 120 4.35 21.54 -5.21
N TRP A 121 4.01 21.80 -3.95
CA TRP A 121 3.14 20.92 -3.17
C TRP A 121 1.71 20.96 -3.69
N GLY A 122 1.10 19.78 -3.81
CA GLY A 122 -0.32 19.64 -4.03
C GLY A 122 -1.15 20.05 -2.81
N ARG A 123 -2.46 19.84 -2.90
CA ARG A 123 -3.40 20.09 -1.80
C ARG A 123 -3.27 19.03 -0.72
N ALA A 124 -2.84 19.35 0.49
CA ALA A 124 -2.75 18.35 1.56
C ALA A 124 -4.12 17.75 1.95
N GLU A 125 -4.19 16.43 2.12
CA GLU A 125 -5.27 15.74 2.84
C GLU A 125 -4.87 15.60 4.31
N ARG A 126 -5.79 15.92 5.22
CA ARG A 126 -5.48 15.98 6.66
C ARG A 126 -6.29 14.95 7.42
N TYR A 127 -5.62 14.23 8.31
CA TYR A 127 -6.22 13.17 9.11
C TYR A 127 -5.80 13.32 10.57
N ARG A 128 -6.55 12.72 11.48
CA ARG A 128 -6.18 12.64 12.90
C ARG A 128 -4.89 11.84 13.06
N LEU A 129 -4.00 12.29 13.93
CA LEU A 129 -2.74 11.59 14.23
C LEU A 129 -3.01 10.23 14.92
N PRO A 130 -2.56 9.08 14.34
CA PRO A 130 -2.73 7.76 14.95
C PRO A 130 -1.58 7.37 15.89
N PHE A 131 -0.49 8.14 15.93
CA PHE A 131 0.70 7.84 16.71
C PHE A 131 0.77 8.65 18.01
N LYS A 132 1.41 8.08 19.03
CA LYS A 132 1.61 8.71 20.34
C LYS A 132 3.10 8.80 20.64
N GLU A 133 3.53 9.89 21.26
CA GLU A 133 4.91 10.03 21.74
C GLU A 133 5.25 8.96 22.78
N GLY A 134 6.50 8.50 22.75
CA GLY A 134 7.01 7.44 23.62
C GLY A 134 6.49 6.03 23.27
N GLN A 135 5.62 5.89 22.28
CA GLN A 135 4.99 4.62 21.92
C GLN A 135 5.58 4.05 20.62
N PRO A 136 5.64 2.72 20.49
CA PRO A 136 5.93 2.09 19.22
C PRO A 136 4.84 2.40 18.20
N PHE A 137 5.22 2.37 16.93
CA PHE A 137 4.28 2.48 15.82
C PHE A 137 4.64 1.51 14.70
N ILE A 138 3.61 1.13 13.94
CA ILE A 138 3.72 0.43 12.66
C ILE A 138 3.02 1.30 11.61
N LEU A 139 3.73 1.61 10.53
CA LEU A 139 3.20 2.27 9.34
C LEU A 139 3.41 1.35 8.15
N GLU A 140 2.32 0.97 7.51
CA GLU A 140 2.34 0.11 6.32
C GLU A 140 1.82 0.89 5.11
N LEU A 141 2.54 0.80 4.00
CA LEU A 141 2.14 1.32 2.71
C LEU A 141 1.94 0.13 1.79
N VAL A 142 0.73 0.00 1.24
CA VAL A 142 0.36 -1.08 0.32
C VAL A 142 0.03 -0.45 -1.02
N ALA A 143 0.77 -0.82 -2.06
CA ALA A 143 0.43 -0.42 -3.41
C ALA A 143 -0.81 -1.19 -3.89
N ALA A 144 -1.78 -0.44 -4.39
CA ALA A 144 -3.05 -0.95 -4.91
C ALA A 144 -3.24 -0.52 -6.38
N PRO A 145 -4.14 -1.18 -7.13
CA PRO A 145 -4.45 -0.79 -8.50
C PRO A 145 -4.81 0.69 -8.63
N HIS A 146 -4.67 1.23 -9.85
CA HIS A 146 -5.01 2.60 -10.18
C HIS A 146 -4.23 3.66 -9.38
N ASN A 147 -2.89 3.50 -9.28
CA ASN A 147 -2.00 4.48 -8.63
C ASN A 147 -2.44 4.85 -7.21
N THR A 148 -2.88 3.85 -6.45
CA THR A 148 -3.44 4.02 -5.12
C THR A 148 -2.50 3.44 -4.06
N ILE A 149 -2.32 4.15 -2.96
CA ILE A 149 -1.62 3.68 -1.76
C ILE A 149 -2.65 3.52 -0.65
N ILE A 150 -2.79 2.30 -0.15
CA ILE A 150 -3.56 2.02 1.07
C ILE A 150 -2.59 2.11 2.24
N ILE A 151 -2.96 2.89 3.24
CA ILE A 151 -2.11 3.18 4.40
C ILE A 151 -2.73 2.52 5.62
N TYR A 152 -1.93 1.74 6.34
CA TYR A 152 -2.28 1.20 7.64
C TYR A 152 -1.40 1.84 8.71
N ALA A 153 -2.00 2.11 9.86
CA ALA A 153 -1.30 2.61 11.04
C ALA A 153 -1.70 1.74 12.23
N ASN A 154 -0.71 1.07 12.84
CA ASN A 154 -0.90 0.13 13.95
C ASN A 154 -1.96 -0.94 13.61
N ASP A 155 -1.74 -1.67 12.51
CA ASP A 155 -2.56 -2.80 12.02
C ASP A 155 -4.02 -2.44 11.66
N ARG A 156 -4.32 -1.14 11.51
CA ARG A 156 -5.64 -0.64 11.14
C ARG A 156 -5.57 0.20 9.88
N ARG A 157 -6.51 -0.05 8.96
CA ARG A 157 -6.66 0.78 7.77
C ARG A 157 -6.89 2.23 8.20
N PHE A 158 -5.97 3.10 7.78
CA PHE A 158 -5.92 4.49 8.21
C PHE A 158 -6.42 5.44 7.12
N ALA A 159 -5.86 5.31 5.91
CA ALA A 159 -6.19 6.20 4.80
C ALA A 159 -5.98 5.51 3.45
N THR A 160 -6.38 6.19 2.38
CA THR A 160 -6.12 5.81 1.00
C THR A 160 -5.76 7.06 0.22
N PHE A 161 -4.68 7.01 -0.56
CA PHE A 161 -4.17 8.15 -1.30
C PHE A 161 -3.99 7.79 -2.78
N SER A 162 -4.52 8.61 -3.68
CA SER A 162 -4.51 8.36 -5.13
C SER A 162 -4.44 9.68 -5.90
N ARG A 163 -3.29 9.99 -6.51
CA ARG A 163 -3.11 11.26 -7.25
C ARG A 163 -2.15 11.18 -8.41
N GLU A 164 -0.96 10.68 -8.13
CA GLU A 164 0.18 10.74 -9.05
C GLU A 164 0.50 9.37 -9.59
N ASP A 165 1.15 9.35 -10.74
CA ASP A 165 1.75 8.13 -11.26
C ASP A 165 2.84 7.63 -10.29
N LEU A 166 2.66 6.40 -9.81
CA LEU A 166 3.56 5.75 -8.88
C LEU A 166 4.66 4.93 -9.59
N SER A 167 4.60 4.83 -10.92
CA SER A 167 5.52 4.02 -11.74
C SER A 167 6.98 4.49 -11.68
N ASN A 168 7.20 5.78 -11.45
CA ASN A 168 8.53 6.39 -11.49
C ASN A 168 9.21 6.50 -10.12
N ILE A 169 8.60 5.98 -9.05
CA ILE A 169 9.22 5.96 -7.72
C ILE A 169 10.50 5.10 -7.77
N SER A 170 11.61 5.65 -7.30
CA SER A 170 12.90 4.97 -7.25
C SER A 170 13.60 5.11 -5.91
N GLN A 171 13.11 5.98 -5.02
CA GLN A 171 13.70 6.18 -3.69
C GLN A 171 12.64 6.27 -2.60
N LEU A 172 12.98 5.77 -1.42
CA LEU A 172 12.27 5.97 -0.17
C LEU A 172 13.11 6.87 0.73
N TYR A 173 12.53 7.97 1.18
CA TYR A 173 13.19 8.91 2.08
C TYR A 173 12.43 9.00 3.41
N ILE A 174 13.13 8.85 4.52
CA ILE A 174 12.60 8.96 5.87
C ILE A 174 13.34 10.09 6.59
N ARG A 175 12.60 11.09 7.05
CA ARG A 175 13.11 12.24 7.81
C ARG A 175 12.44 12.33 9.16
N GLY A 176 13.20 12.75 10.16
CA GLY A 176 12.72 12.85 11.53
C GLY A 176 13.84 12.75 12.53
N LEU A 177 14.94 13.49 12.31
CA LEU A 177 16.09 13.49 13.21
C LEU A 177 15.64 13.85 14.63
N HIS A 178 15.98 13.02 15.61
CA HIS A 178 15.55 13.14 17.01
C HIS A 178 14.03 13.09 17.26
N THR A 179 13.23 12.67 16.28
CA THR A 179 11.76 12.53 16.44
C THR A 179 11.29 11.08 16.37
N ILE A 180 12.01 10.23 15.65
CA ILE A 180 11.68 8.82 15.52
C ILE A 180 12.94 7.98 15.61
N LYS A 181 12.78 6.77 16.14
CA LYS A 181 13.75 5.69 15.99
C LYS A 181 13.10 4.61 15.12
N ILE A 182 13.75 4.21 14.03
CA ILE A 182 13.28 3.10 13.19
C ILE A 182 13.95 1.81 13.66
N ASN A 183 13.13 0.88 14.16
CA ASN A 183 13.59 -0.44 14.60
C ASN A 183 13.79 -1.36 13.39
N SER A 184 12.82 -1.34 12.47
CA SER A 184 12.93 -2.06 11.20
C SER A 184 12.21 -1.35 10.06
N LEU A 185 12.77 -1.51 8.88
CA LEU A 185 12.12 -1.23 7.62
C LEU A 185 12.12 -2.51 6.80
N ILE A 186 10.96 -2.89 6.30
CA ILE A 186 10.77 -4.06 5.46
C ILE A 186 10.25 -3.60 4.11
N LEU A 187 10.93 -4.00 3.04
CA LEU A 187 10.51 -3.78 1.67
C LEU A 187 10.17 -5.14 1.05
N CYS A 188 8.94 -5.28 0.56
CA CYS A 188 8.46 -6.52 0.00
C CYS A 188 7.87 -6.33 -1.39
N THR A 189 8.14 -7.32 -2.23
CA THR A 189 7.50 -7.52 -3.52
C THR A 189 6.72 -8.81 -3.42
N LYS A 190 5.39 -8.77 -3.57
CA LYS A 190 4.56 -9.97 -3.66
C LYS A 190 4.78 -10.60 -5.02
N ILE A 191 4.86 -11.92 -5.06
CA ILE A 191 4.64 -12.63 -6.31
C ILE A 191 3.13 -12.66 -6.48
N LEU A 192 2.59 -11.80 -7.34
CA LEU A 192 1.19 -11.93 -7.75
C LEU A 192 1.04 -13.32 -8.38
N PRO A 193 0.09 -14.16 -7.93
CA PRO A 193 -0.21 -15.40 -8.62
C PRO A 193 -0.64 -15.02 -10.03
N THR A 194 0.12 -15.46 -11.03
CA THR A 194 -0.22 -15.27 -12.44
C THR A 194 -1.55 -16.01 -12.68
N THR A 195 -2.66 -15.27 -12.73
CA THR A 195 -3.90 -15.81 -13.29
C THR A 195 -3.67 -15.92 -14.80
N THR A 196 -3.02 -17.01 -15.21
CA THR A 196 -3.11 -17.46 -16.59
C THR A 196 -4.60 -17.66 -16.85
N PRO A 197 -5.24 -16.97 -17.80
CA PRO A 197 -6.62 -17.27 -18.13
C PRO A 197 -6.65 -18.72 -18.59
N ALA A 198 -7.20 -19.60 -17.74
CA ALA A 198 -7.45 -20.97 -18.12
C ALA A 198 -8.36 -20.90 -19.34
N LYS A 199 -7.84 -21.33 -20.49
CA LYS A 199 -8.64 -21.59 -21.69
C LYS A 199 -9.89 -22.34 -21.23
N PRO A 200 -11.11 -21.80 -21.45
CA PRO A 200 -12.31 -22.42 -20.90
C PRO A 200 -12.38 -23.88 -21.40
N PRO A 201 -12.54 -24.87 -20.51
CA PRO A 201 -12.71 -26.24 -20.93
C PRO A 201 -14.02 -26.32 -21.72
N PHE A 202 -13.90 -26.81 -22.95
CA PHE A 202 -14.93 -27.36 -23.84
C PHE A 202 -16.39 -27.05 -23.49
N LEU A 203 -17.04 -26.29 -24.38
CA LEU A 203 -18.49 -26.20 -24.53
C LEU A 203 -19.13 -27.59 -24.39
N CYS A 204 -20.07 -27.73 -23.46
CA CYS A 204 -20.98 -28.86 -23.46
C CYS A 204 -21.74 -28.89 -24.80
N PRO A 205 -21.90 -30.05 -25.45
CA PRO A 205 -22.76 -30.13 -26.62
C PRO A 205 -24.21 -29.81 -26.23
N GLU A 206 -24.89 -29.01 -27.05
CA GLU A 206 -26.30 -28.68 -26.88
C GLU A 206 -27.18 -29.95 -26.84
N PRO A 207 -28.25 -30.00 -26.04
CA PRO A 207 -29.20 -31.09 -26.09
C PRO A 207 -29.98 -31.05 -27.41
N ILE A 208 -29.85 -32.14 -28.16
CA ILE A 208 -30.63 -32.43 -29.37
C ILE A 208 -32.12 -32.45 -28.98
N GLY A 209 -32.91 -31.59 -29.61
CA GLY A 209 -34.34 -31.46 -29.37
C GLY A 209 -35.10 -32.76 -29.64
N LEU A 210 -36.00 -33.11 -28.71
CA LEU A 210 -37.02 -34.14 -28.92
C LEU A 210 -38.37 -33.46 -29.14
N TYR A 211 -38.97 -33.83 -30.26
CA TYR A 211 -40.20 -33.31 -30.85
C TYR A 211 -41.43 -33.53 -29.93
N ASN A 212 -42.31 -32.53 -29.91
CA ASN A 212 -43.65 -32.62 -29.34
C ASN A 212 -44.50 -33.64 -30.10
N LEU A 213 -45.00 -34.67 -29.42
CA LEU A 213 -46.17 -35.44 -29.84
C LEU A 213 -47.40 -34.84 -29.15
N VAL A 214 -48.12 -33.96 -29.85
CA VAL A 214 -49.49 -33.58 -29.50
C VAL A 214 -50.42 -34.62 -30.09
N ARG A 215 -51.15 -35.34 -29.22
CA ARG A 215 -52.34 -36.09 -29.60
C ARG A 215 -53.48 -35.11 -29.92
N VAL A 216 -54.12 -35.30 -31.06
CA VAL A 216 -55.56 -35.10 -31.24
C VAL A 216 -56.11 -36.39 -31.82
#